data_AF-A0A2K5Q1Q6-F1
#
_entry.id   AF-A0A2K5Q1Q6-F1
#
_cell.length_a   1.000
_cell.length_b   1.000
_cell.length_c   1.000
_cell.angle_alpha   90.00
_cell.angle_beta   90.00
_cell.angle_gamma   90.00
#
_symmetry.space_group_name_H-M   'P 1'
#
loop_
_entity.id
_entity.type
_entity.pdbx_description
1 polymer ?
#
loop_
_entity_poly.entity_id
_entity_poly.type
_entity_poly.pdbx_seq_one_letter_code
_entity_poly.pdbx_strand_id
1 'polypeptide(L)'
;MEELVGLREGSSGDPVTLQELWGPCPHIRQGIRGGLEWLKQKLFRLGEDWYFLMALGVLMALVSYTMDFAVRSVVQAHQWLYREIGDGHMLRYLSWTVYPVALVSFSSGFSQSITPSSGGSGIPELKTMLSGVILEDYLDIKNFGAKVVGLSCTLACGSTVFLGKVGPFVHLSVMMAAYLGRVRTATIGEPEVRGWGASLEEWEWGGRGHPNHPAHPPKLSSPPSPPKLGQRDLDWALPSGTVGAGSAWLPLTLSLWPGAAIGRLFGETVSFVFPEGIVAGGVTNPIMPGGYALAGAAAFSGAVTHTISTALLAFEMTGQIVHALPVLMAVLAANAIAQSCQPSFYDGTIIVKKLPYLPRILGRRIGSHHVRVEHFMNHSITMLAKDMPLEEVGVCCHQGQAQMLSGVV
;
A
#
# COMPACT_ATOMS: atom_id res chain seq x y z
N MET A 1 -79.38 -8.84 9.74
CA MET A 1 -78.94 -9.63 10.91
C MET A 1 -77.46 -9.35 11.10
N GLU A 2 -76.99 -8.58 12.06
CA GLU A 2 -77.57 -7.89 13.21
C GLU A 2 -76.66 -6.69 13.49
N GLU A 3 -77.22 -5.49 13.58
CA GLU A 3 -76.55 -4.34 14.21
C GLU A 3 -76.63 -4.53 15.72
N LEU A 4 -75.49 -4.84 16.36
CA LEU A 4 -75.38 -4.80 17.81
C LEU A 4 -75.17 -3.34 18.24
N VAL A 5 -76.30 -2.68 18.49
CA VAL A 5 -76.42 -1.38 19.14
C VAL A 5 -76.10 -1.56 20.64
N GLY A 6 -74.99 -1.00 21.09
CA GLY A 6 -74.72 -0.72 22.51
C GLY A 6 -74.87 0.77 22.76
N LEU A 7 -76.02 1.19 23.31
CA LEU A 7 -76.30 2.57 23.71
C LEU A 7 -75.42 2.99 24.91
N ARG A 8 -74.85 4.20 24.83
CA ARG A 8 -74.55 5.00 26.03
C ARG A 8 -75.46 6.21 26.00
N GLU A 9 -76.27 6.35 27.05
CA GLU A 9 -77.27 7.39 27.22
C GLU A 9 -76.68 8.81 27.20
N GLY A 10 -77.36 9.70 26.49
CA GLY A 10 -77.40 11.14 26.76
C GLY A 10 -76.37 12.02 26.03
N SER A 11 -76.72 12.51 24.85
CA SER A 11 -76.59 13.92 24.40
C SER A 11 -76.58 14.03 22.85
N SER A 12 -77.26 15.06 22.36
CA SER A 12 -77.61 15.35 20.96
C SER A 12 -76.39 15.70 20.08
N GLY A 13 -76.28 15.03 18.91
CA GLY A 13 -75.32 15.29 17.84
C GLY A 13 -74.98 14.01 17.07
N ASP A 14 -74.88 14.08 15.75
CA ASP A 14 -74.78 12.95 14.81
C ASP A 14 -73.79 11.82 15.21
N PRO A 15 -74.07 10.55 14.87
CA PRO A 15 -73.20 9.43 15.21
C PRO A 15 -71.86 9.55 14.47
N VAL A 16 -70.80 9.89 15.20
CA VAL A 16 -69.43 9.83 14.69
C VAL A 16 -69.04 8.37 14.55
N THR A 17 -68.79 7.93 13.33
CA THR A 17 -68.28 6.60 13.02
C THR A 17 -66.88 6.42 13.60
N LEU A 18 -66.62 5.29 14.27
CA LEU A 18 -65.30 4.87 14.79
C LEU A 18 -64.19 4.76 13.71
N GLN A 19 -64.53 5.04 12.46
CA GLN A 19 -63.67 5.00 11.29
C GLN A 19 -62.92 6.32 11.03
N GLU A 20 -63.36 7.43 11.64
CA GLU A 20 -62.68 8.74 11.59
C GLU A 20 -61.56 8.89 12.63
N LEU A 21 -61.57 8.10 13.72
CA LEU A 21 -60.51 8.15 14.75
C LEU A 21 -59.26 7.31 14.39
N TRP A 22 -59.32 6.54 13.29
CA TRP A 22 -58.28 5.60 12.87
C TRP A 22 -57.85 5.81 11.42
N GLY A 23 -57.66 7.08 11.02
CA GLY A 23 -56.92 7.44 9.82
C GLY A 23 -55.41 7.34 10.08
N PRO A 24 -54.64 6.49 9.36
CA PRO A 24 -53.21 6.37 9.58
C PRO A 24 -52.50 7.68 9.18
N CYS A 25 -51.94 8.38 10.17
CA CYS A 25 -51.29 9.69 10.02
C CYS A 25 -50.30 9.73 8.83
N PRO A 26 -50.62 10.46 7.74
CA PRO A 26 -49.82 10.47 6.51
C PRO A 26 -48.43 11.11 6.72
N HIS A 27 -48.33 12.08 7.63
CA HIS A 27 -47.07 12.76 7.97
C HIS A 27 -46.01 11.84 8.59
N ILE A 28 -46.44 10.91 9.47
CA ILE A 28 -45.55 9.94 10.10
C ILE A 28 -45.09 8.90 9.06
N ARG A 29 -45.98 8.50 8.14
CA ARG A 29 -45.65 7.56 7.05
C ARG A 29 -44.67 8.15 6.03
N GLN A 30 -44.81 9.43 5.69
CA GLN A 30 -43.85 10.14 4.82
C GLN A 30 -42.50 10.34 5.51
N GLY A 31 -42.48 10.65 6.82
CA GLY A 31 -41.25 10.73 7.61
C GLY A 31 -40.53 9.37 7.71
N ILE A 32 -41.26 8.28 7.94
CA ILE A 32 -40.70 6.92 7.96
C ILE A 32 -40.21 6.51 6.56
N ARG A 33 -40.94 6.85 5.49
CA ARG A 33 -40.53 6.52 4.12
C ARG A 33 -39.29 7.31 3.69
N GLY A 34 -39.23 8.61 4.00
CA GLY A 34 -38.04 9.42 3.78
C GLY A 34 -36.85 8.97 4.62
N GLY A 35 -37.08 8.58 5.88
CA GLY A 35 -36.07 7.96 6.74
C GLY A 35 -35.57 6.61 6.23
N LEU A 36 -36.47 5.79 5.69
CA LEU A 36 -36.14 4.48 5.10
C LEU A 36 -35.39 4.64 3.77
N GLU A 37 -35.76 5.61 2.94
CA GLU A 37 -35.05 5.93 1.70
C GLU A 37 -33.66 6.51 1.98
N TRP A 38 -33.53 7.38 3.00
CA TRP A 38 -32.25 7.87 3.49
C TRP A 38 -31.38 6.74 4.05
N LEU A 39 -31.97 5.85 4.88
CA LEU A 39 -31.26 4.69 5.44
C LEU A 39 -30.83 3.74 4.32
N LYS A 40 -31.70 3.48 3.35
CA LYS A 40 -31.42 2.67 2.17
C LYS A 40 -30.27 3.29 1.38
N GLN A 41 -30.31 4.57 1.03
CA GLN A 41 -29.21 5.25 0.33
C GLN A 41 -27.90 5.20 1.11
N LYS A 42 -27.94 5.35 2.44
CA LYS A 42 -26.75 5.29 3.28
C LYS A 42 -26.19 3.87 3.39
N LEU A 43 -27.06 2.87 3.50
CA LEU A 43 -26.70 1.45 3.53
C LEU A 43 -26.17 0.95 2.19
N PHE A 44 -26.76 1.40 1.07
CA PHE A 44 -26.27 1.08 -0.27
C PHE A 44 -24.89 1.69 -0.53
N ARG A 45 -24.68 2.97 -0.18
CA ARG A 45 -23.35 3.61 -0.30
C ARG A 45 -22.30 2.92 0.57
N LEU A 46 -22.61 2.66 1.84
CA LEU A 46 -21.69 1.93 2.73
C LEU A 46 -21.44 0.51 2.21
N GLY A 47 -22.49 -0.19 1.77
CA GLY A 47 -22.40 -1.55 1.25
C GLY A 47 -21.50 -1.63 0.01
N GLU A 48 -21.64 -0.71 -0.94
CA GLU A 48 -20.83 -0.66 -2.17
C GLU A 48 -19.33 -0.56 -1.89
N ASP A 49 -18.94 0.25 -0.91
CA ASP A 49 -17.55 0.39 -0.46
C ASP A 49 -16.99 -0.91 0.14
N TRP A 50 -17.77 -1.62 0.96
CA TRP A 50 -17.37 -2.92 1.51
C TRP A 50 -17.27 -4.01 0.45
N TYR A 51 -18.21 -4.04 -0.52
CA TYR A 51 -18.15 -4.98 -1.64
C TYR A 51 -16.91 -4.74 -2.51
N PHE A 52 -16.54 -3.48 -2.71
CA PHE A 52 -15.32 -3.11 -3.41
C PHE A 52 -14.06 -3.65 -2.72
N LEU A 53 -13.94 -3.43 -1.42
CA LEU A 53 -12.80 -3.92 -0.62
C LEU A 53 -12.75 -5.45 -0.59
N MET A 54 -13.91 -6.11 -0.47
CA MET A 54 -14.00 -7.56 -0.52
C MET A 54 -13.54 -8.11 -1.88
N ALA A 55 -14.00 -7.51 -2.98
CA ALA A 55 -13.61 -7.90 -4.33
C ALA A 55 -12.10 -7.72 -4.55
N LEU A 56 -11.54 -6.59 -4.12
CA LEU A 56 -10.10 -6.33 -4.13
C LEU A 56 -9.34 -7.42 -3.36
N GLY A 57 -9.78 -7.75 -2.15
CA GLY A 57 -9.17 -8.78 -1.30
C GLY A 57 -9.19 -10.17 -1.95
N VAL A 58 -10.33 -10.59 -2.50
CA VAL A 58 -10.49 -11.89 -3.17
C VAL A 58 -9.63 -11.97 -4.44
N LEU A 59 -9.61 -10.91 -5.26
CA LEU A 59 -8.78 -10.86 -6.46
C LEU A 59 -7.29 -10.95 -6.11
N MET A 60 -6.83 -10.20 -5.12
CA MET A 60 -5.43 -10.25 -4.68
C MET A 60 -5.08 -11.62 -4.08
N ALA A 61 -5.98 -12.25 -3.32
CA ALA A 61 -5.78 -13.60 -2.79
C ALA A 61 -5.64 -14.64 -3.92
N LEU A 62 -6.49 -14.57 -4.95
CA LEU A 62 -6.43 -15.45 -6.12
C LEU A 62 -5.11 -15.27 -6.88
N VAL A 63 -4.69 -14.02 -7.10
CA VAL A 63 -3.40 -13.70 -7.72
C VAL A 63 -2.24 -14.26 -6.88
N SER A 64 -2.23 -14.08 -5.56
CA SER A 64 -1.18 -14.68 -4.71
C SER A 64 -1.18 -16.20 -4.78
N TYR A 65 -2.34 -16.84 -4.73
CA TYR A 65 -2.46 -18.30 -4.76
C TYR A 65 -1.93 -18.89 -6.07
N THR A 66 -2.37 -18.33 -7.20
CA THR A 66 -1.93 -18.76 -8.54
C THR A 66 -0.44 -18.56 -8.75
N MET A 67 0.09 -17.43 -8.28
CA MET A 67 1.51 -17.12 -8.35
C MET A 67 2.36 -18.06 -7.49
N ASP A 68 1.96 -18.28 -6.23
CA ASP A 68 2.65 -19.19 -5.31
C ASP A 68 2.54 -20.66 -5.80
N PHE A 69 1.43 -21.04 -6.43
CA PHE A 69 1.28 -22.35 -7.07
C PHE A 69 2.25 -22.52 -8.24
N ALA A 70 2.31 -21.56 -9.16
CA ALA A 70 3.24 -21.59 -10.29
C ALA A 70 4.71 -21.67 -9.83
N VAL A 71 5.09 -20.86 -8.83
CA VAL A 71 6.43 -20.89 -8.24
C VAL A 71 6.75 -22.26 -7.67
N ARG A 72 5.84 -22.87 -6.90
CA ARG A 72 6.05 -24.21 -6.33
C ARG A 72 6.24 -25.26 -7.43
N SER A 73 5.42 -25.24 -8.48
CA SER A 73 5.55 -26.19 -9.59
C SER A 73 6.90 -26.09 -10.29
N VAL A 74 7.37 -24.86 -10.57
CA VAL A 74 8.68 -24.65 -11.23
C VAL A 74 9.83 -25.05 -10.31
N VAL A 75 9.78 -24.70 -9.02
CA VAL A 75 10.82 -25.08 -8.04
C VAL A 75 10.88 -26.59 -7.87
N GLN A 76 9.73 -27.28 -7.79
CA GLN A 76 9.67 -28.74 -7.72
C GLN A 76 10.24 -29.40 -8.98
N ALA A 77 9.91 -28.87 -10.17
CA ALA A 77 10.48 -29.35 -11.42
C ALA A 77 12.00 -29.17 -11.48
N HIS A 78 12.53 -28.04 -11.01
CA HIS A 78 13.98 -27.81 -10.92
C HIS A 78 14.66 -28.78 -9.95
N GLN A 79 14.08 -29.01 -8.76
CA GLN A 79 14.60 -29.98 -7.80
C GLN A 79 14.57 -31.41 -8.33
N TRP A 80 13.51 -31.78 -9.06
CA TRP A 80 13.42 -33.08 -9.73
C TRP A 80 14.52 -33.22 -10.80
N LEU A 81 14.67 -32.23 -11.68
CA LEU A 81 15.72 -32.21 -12.70
C LEU A 81 17.11 -32.30 -12.08
N TYR A 82 17.38 -31.59 -10.98
CA TYR A 82 18.67 -31.61 -10.29
C TYR A 82 18.99 -33.00 -9.70
N ARG A 83 17.98 -33.75 -9.26
CA ARG A 83 18.13 -35.12 -8.75
C ARG A 83 18.41 -36.12 -9.87
N GLU A 84 17.75 -35.97 -11.03
CA GLU A 84 17.82 -36.94 -12.14
C GLU A 84 19.09 -36.78 -13.00
N ILE A 85 19.72 -35.61 -13.02
CA ILE A 85 20.83 -35.28 -13.94
C ILE A 85 22.13 -36.10 -13.74
N GLY A 86 22.18 -36.98 -12.74
CA GLY A 86 23.31 -37.86 -12.44
C GLY A 86 24.44 -37.18 -11.65
N ASP A 87 25.56 -37.90 -11.47
CA ASP A 87 26.68 -37.48 -10.60
C ASP A 87 27.74 -36.58 -11.26
N GLY A 88 27.57 -36.24 -12.54
CA GLY A 88 28.48 -35.34 -13.24
C GLY A 88 28.50 -33.94 -12.63
N HIS A 89 29.62 -33.55 -12.01
CA HIS A 89 29.77 -32.24 -11.36
C HIS A 89 29.48 -31.06 -12.31
N MET A 90 29.93 -31.14 -13.57
CA MET A 90 29.72 -30.08 -14.57
C MET A 90 28.23 -29.94 -14.95
N LEU A 91 27.51 -31.05 -15.07
CA LEU A 91 26.09 -31.05 -15.45
C LEU A 91 25.20 -30.55 -14.30
N ARG A 92 25.52 -30.92 -13.05
CA ARG A 92 24.90 -30.35 -11.85
C ARG A 92 25.15 -28.85 -11.72
N TYR A 93 26.38 -28.40 -11.97
CA TYR A 93 26.72 -26.97 -11.94
C TYR A 93 25.96 -26.18 -13.01
N LEU A 94 25.91 -26.68 -14.25
CA LEU A 94 25.15 -26.06 -15.33
C LEU A 94 23.65 -26.01 -15.02
N SER A 95 23.06 -27.09 -14.51
CA SER A 95 21.65 -27.11 -14.10
C SER A 95 21.34 -26.07 -13.02
N TRP A 96 22.20 -25.98 -12.01
CA TRP A 96 22.05 -25.02 -10.90
C TRP A 96 22.20 -23.56 -11.34
N THR A 97 23.04 -23.28 -12.32
CA THR A 97 23.37 -21.90 -12.75
C THR A 97 22.50 -21.40 -13.90
N VAL A 98 22.20 -22.26 -14.89
CA VAL A 98 21.42 -21.88 -16.07
C VAL A 98 19.97 -21.57 -15.71
N TYR A 99 19.38 -22.33 -14.78
CA TYR A 99 17.99 -22.15 -14.38
C TYR A 99 17.69 -20.74 -13.82
N PRO A 100 18.40 -20.22 -12.78
CA PRO A 100 18.16 -18.88 -12.26
C PRO A 100 18.53 -17.78 -13.27
N VAL A 101 19.63 -17.95 -14.01
CA VAL A 101 20.06 -16.96 -15.00
C VAL A 101 19.03 -16.79 -16.12
N ALA A 102 18.48 -17.89 -16.63
CA ALA A 102 17.44 -17.86 -17.65
C ALA A 102 16.16 -17.17 -17.16
N LEU A 103 15.72 -17.51 -15.94
CA LEU A 103 14.51 -16.92 -15.35
C LEU A 103 14.65 -15.43 -15.04
N VAL A 104 15.79 -14.99 -14.50
CA VAL A 104 16.06 -13.56 -14.25
C VAL A 104 16.17 -12.80 -15.56
N SER A 105 16.83 -13.37 -16.58
CA SER A 105 16.94 -12.75 -17.90
C SER A 105 15.58 -12.60 -18.57
N PHE A 106 14.71 -13.61 -18.47
CA PHE A 106 13.34 -13.55 -18.95
C PHE A 106 12.52 -12.49 -18.20
N SER A 107 12.60 -12.44 -16.87
CA SER A 107 11.91 -11.45 -16.03
C SER A 107 12.33 -10.02 -16.39
N SER A 108 13.64 -9.78 -16.55
CA SER A 108 14.19 -8.48 -16.92
C SER A 108 13.77 -8.08 -18.34
N GLY A 109 13.87 -9.00 -19.30
CA GLY A 109 13.47 -8.76 -20.69
C GLY A 109 11.99 -8.42 -20.82
N PHE A 110 11.12 -9.14 -20.09
CA PHE A 110 9.68 -8.88 -20.09
C PHE A 110 9.30 -7.57 -19.39
N SER A 111 10.02 -7.19 -18.33
CA SER A 111 9.78 -5.92 -17.63
C SER A 111 10.18 -4.72 -18.52
N GLN A 112 11.31 -4.84 -19.23
CA GLN A 112 11.82 -3.78 -20.09
C GLN A 112 11.01 -3.60 -21.38
N SER A 113 10.38 -4.66 -21.90
CA SER A 113 9.62 -4.59 -23.14
C SER A 113 8.29 -3.84 -23.02
N ILE A 114 7.70 -3.77 -21.82
CA ILE A 114 6.39 -3.15 -21.61
C ILE A 114 6.54 -1.67 -21.21
N THR A 115 7.29 -1.35 -20.17
CA THR A 115 7.55 0.05 -19.78
C THR A 115 8.86 0.13 -18.98
N PRO A 116 9.82 1.01 -19.33
CA PRO A 116 11.09 1.13 -18.61
C PRO A 116 10.91 1.52 -17.14
N SER A 117 9.81 2.20 -16.79
CA SER A 117 9.42 2.61 -15.43
C SER A 117 8.71 1.52 -14.61
N SER A 118 8.38 0.35 -15.20
CA SER A 118 7.64 -0.74 -14.52
C SER A 118 8.50 -1.55 -13.54
N GLY A 119 9.83 -1.45 -13.67
CA GLY A 119 10.77 -2.20 -12.86
C GLY A 119 10.86 -1.73 -11.39
N GLY A 120 10.55 -2.63 -10.45
CA GLY A 120 10.97 -2.50 -9.05
C GLY A 120 9.90 -2.57 -7.96
N SER A 121 10.35 -2.14 -6.78
CA SER A 121 9.75 -2.29 -5.45
C SER A 121 8.33 -1.78 -5.34
N GLY A 122 8.05 -0.60 -5.90
CA GLY A 122 6.77 0.07 -5.79
C GLY A 122 6.47 0.77 -4.45
N ILE A 123 7.12 0.39 -3.34
CA ILE A 123 6.86 1.09 -2.05
C ILE A 123 7.38 2.55 -2.07
N PRO A 124 8.59 2.85 -2.58
CA PRO A 124 9.07 4.23 -2.74
C PRO A 124 8.11 5.09 -3.57
N GLU A 125 7.63 4.56 -4.69
CA GLU A 125 6.71 5.23 -5.59
C GLU A 125 5.33 5.43 -4.94
N LEU A 126 4.81 4.42 -4.26
CA LEU A 126 3.57 4.53 -3.50
C LEU A 126 3.68 5.62 -2.41
N LYS A 127 4.80 5.66 -1.68
CA LYS A 127 5.05 6.70 -0.68
C LYS A 127 5.09 8.11 -1.31
N THR A 128 5.59 8.24 -2.54
CA THR A 128 5.54 9.52 -3.26
C THR A 128 4.14 9.91 -3.72
N MET A 129 3.31 8.93 -4.11
CA MET A 129 1.90 9.17 -4.44
C MET A 129 1.08 9.61 -3.24
N LEU A 130 1.28 8.95 -2.09
CA LEU A 130 0.62 9.31 -0.84
C LEU A 130 1.05 10.70 -0.34
N SER A 131 2.27 11.15 -0.69
CA SER A 131 2.72 12.53 -0.43
C SER A 131 2.05 13.58 -1.34
N GLY A 132 1.17 13.17 -2.26
CA GLY A 132 0.41 14.06 -3.14
C GLY A 132 0.93 14.18 -4.58
N VAL A 133 2.02 13.50 -4.95
CA VAL A 133 2.55 13.54 -6.32
C VAL A 133 2.14 12.29 -7.10
N ILE A 134 1.19 12.45 -8.02
CA ILE A 134 0.64 11.35 -8.80
C ILE A 134 1.59 11.01 -9.97
N LEU A 135 2.00 9.74 -10.04
CA LEU A 135 2.73 9.16 -11.18
C LEU A 135 1.76 8.32 -12.02
N GLU A 136 1.26 8.84 -13.13
CA GLU A 136 0.21 8.19 -13.93
C GLU A 136 0.66 6.85 -14.54
N ASP A 137 1.91 6.76 -15.02
CA ASP A 137 2.48 5.55 -15.63
C ASP A 137 2.57 4.36 -14.66
N TYR A 138 2.60 4.65 -13.36
CA TYR A 138 2.72 3.65 -12.31
C TYR A 138 1.37 2.97 -12.02
N LEU A 139 0.24 3.65 -12.24
CA LEU A 139 -1.11 3.09 -12.05
C LEU A 139 -1.68 2.43 -13.31
N ASP A 140 -0.95 2.40 -14.43
CA ASP A 140 -1.47 1.82 -15.67
C ASP A 140 -1.55 0.28 -15.57
N ILE A 141 -2.75 -0.26 -15.79
CA ILE A 141 -3.04 -1.71 -15.71
C ILE A 141 -2.21 -2.53 -16.71
N LYS A 142 -1.72 -1.91 -17.79
CA LYS A 142 -0.84 -2.56 -18.77
C LYS A 142 0.42 -3.16 -18.13
N ASN A 143 0.91 -2.55 -17.05
CA ASN A 143 2.09 -3.02 -16.32
C ASN A 143 1.80 -4.19 -15.37
N PHE A 144 0.52 -4.49 -15.10
CA PHE A 144 0.12 -5.50 -14.12
C PHE A 144 0.58 -6.91 -14.53
N GLY A 145 0.28 -7.32 -15.76
CA GLY A 145 0.68 -8.64 -16.28
C GLY A 145 2.20 -8.80 -16.35
N ALA A 146 2.90 -7.75 -16.79
CA ALA A 146 4.36 -7.65 -16.80
C ALA A 146 4.95 -8.07 -15.46
N LYS A 147 4.41 -7.44 -14.41
CA LYS A 147 4.95 -7.49 -13.06
C LYS A 147 4.59 -8.78 -12.35
N VAL A 148 3.38 -9.33 -12.57
CA VAL A 148 3.00 -10.66 -12.05
C VAL A 148 3.93 -11.74 -12.61
N VAL A 149 4.17 -11.76 -13.92
CA VAL A 149 5.02 -12.77 -14.56
C VAL A 149 6.48 -12.60 -14.13
N GLY A 150 7.02 -11.38 -14.20
CA GLY A 150 8.40 -11.09 -13.79
C GLY A 150 8.64 -11.47 -12.33
N LEU A 151 7.70 -11.14 -11.44
CA LEU A 151 7.80 -11.52 -10.03
C LEU A 151 7.69 -13.03 -9.82
N SER A 152 6.82 -13.72 -10.54
CA SER A 152 6.73 -15.20 -10.50
C SER A 152 8.06 -15.86 -10.88
N CYS A 153 8.67 -15.42 -11.98
CA CYS A 153 9.98 -15.93 -12.42
C CYS A 153 11.09 -15.62 -11.40
N THR A 154 11.04 -14.44 -10.80
CA THR A 154 12.01 -14.02 -9.77
C THR A 154 11.89 -14.87 -8.50
N LEU A 155 10.67 -15.16 -8.05
CA LEU A 155 10.44 -16.05 -6.91
C LEU A 155 10.76 -17.51 -7.22
N ALA A 156 10.56 -17.96 -8.47
CA ALA A 156 10.94 -19.30 -8.89
C ALA A 156 12.45 -19.53 -8.76
N CYS A 157 13.29 -18.51 -8.98
CA CYS A 157 14.73 -18.59 -8.70
C CYS A 157 15.03 -18.91 -7.22
N GLY A 158 14.10 -18.64 -6.31
CA GLY A 158 14.16 -19.04 -4.91
C GLY A 158 15.39 -18.48 -4.17
N SER A 159 16.02 -19.34 -3.37
CA SER A 159 17.18 -19.00 -2.54
C SER A 159 18.46 -18.73 -3.33
N THR A 160 18.48 -18.83 -4.66
CA THR A 160 19.67 -18.45 -5.43
C THR A 160 19.77 -16.93 -5.61
N VAL A 161 18.61 -16.25 -5.70
CA VAL A 161 18.53 -14.81 -5.95
C VAL A 161 18.05 -14.04 -4.70
N PHE A 162 17.48 -14.72 -3.69
CA PHE A 162 17.10 -14.16 -2.39
C PHE A 162 16.21 -12.89 -2.47
N LEU A 163 15.21 -12.88 -3.35
CA LEU A 163 14.31 -11.73 -3.53
C LEU A 163 12.91 -11.97 -2.93
N GLY A 164 12.29 -10.88 -2.48
CA GLY A 164 11.00 -10.89 -1.80
C GLY A 164 9.80 -10.55 -2.67
N LYS A 165 8.62 -11.10 -2.31
CA LYS A 165 7.36 -10.78 -2.99
C LYS A 165 6.62 -9.56 -2.44
N VAL A 166 7.00 -9.04 -1.27
CA VAL A 166 6.12 -8.17 -0.46
C VAL A 166 5.71 -6.90 -1.20
N GLY A 167 6.61 -5.96 -1.47
CA GLY A 167 6.12 -4.69 -2.01
C GLY A 167 5.91 -4.62 -3.52
N PRO A 168 6.46 -5.46 -4.41
CA PRO A 168 5.92 -5.50 -5.75
C PRO A 168 4.50 -6.07 -5.73
N PHE A 169 4.13 -6.93 -4.77
CA PHE A 169 2.75 -7.33 -4.53
C PHE A 169 1.89 -6.20 -3.94
N VAL A 170 2.45 -5.35 -3.08
CA VAL A 170 1.78 -4.08 -2.67
C VAL A 170 1.51 -3.19 -3.87
N HIS A 171 2.47 -3.03 -4.79
CA HIS A 171 2.22 -2.30 -6.04
C HIS A 171 1.08 -2.93 -6.85
N LEU A 172 1.07 -4.26 -7.03
CA LEU A 172 -0.03 -4.95 -7.72
C LEU A 172 -1.40 -4.67 -7.05
N SER A 173 -1.47 -4.64 -5.71
CA SER A 173 -2.71 -4.30 -4.99
C SER A 173 -3.18 -2.88 -5.24
N VAL A 174 -2.26 -1.90 -5.28
CA VAL A 174 -2.60 -0.50 -5.56
C VAL A 174 -3.05 -0.32 -7.00
N MET A 175 -2.44 -1.01 -7.97
CA MET A 175 -2.89 -1.01 -9.37
C MET A 175 -4.29 -1.63 -9.51
N MET A 176 -4.55 -2.73 -8.83
CA MET A 176 -5.86 -3.38 -8.83
C MET A 176 -6.93 -2.49 -8.19
N ALA A 177 -6.61 -1.84 -7.07
CA ALA A 177 -7.48 -0.86 -6.43
C ALA A 177 -7.76 0.33 -7.36
N ALA A 178 -6.73 0.83 -8.05
CA ALA A 178 -6.86 1.92 -9.02
C ALA A 178 -7.75 1.54 -10.20
N TYR A 179 -7.58 0.33 -10.72
CA TYR A 179 -8.39 -0.22 -11.80
C TYR A 179 -9.86 -0.39 -11.39
N LEU A 180 -10.12 -1.04 -10.25
CA LEU A 180 -11.49 -1.21 -9.75
C LEU A 180 -12.15 0.16 -9.49
N GLY A 181 -11.39 1.14 -8.97
CA GLY A 181 -11.90 2.49 -8.73
C GLY A 181 -12.34 3.18 -10.02
N ARG A 182 -11.56 3.05 -11.10
CA ARG A 182 -11.95 3.53 -12.45
C ARG A 182 -13.18 2.83 -13.00
N VAL A 183 -13.31 1.51 -12.77
CA VAL A 183 -14.49 0.74 -13.16
C VAL A 183 -15.73 1.26 -12.41
N ARG A 184 -15.61 1.54 -11.11
CA ARG A 184 -16.70 2.11 -10.30
C ARG A 184 -17.14 3.47 -10.82
N THR A 185 -16.21 4.40 -11.09
CA THR A 185 -16.56 5.72 -11.62
C THR A 185 -17.23 5.62 -12.98
N ALA A 186 -16.80 4.67 -13.82
CA ALA A 186 -17.40 4.44 -15.14
C ALA A 186 -18.81 3.86 -15.07
N THR A 187 -19.11 3.00 -14.08
CA THR A 187 -20.43 2.37 -13.93
C THR A 187 -21.44 3.25 -13.19
N ILE A 188 -21.00 4.03 -12.22
CA ILE A 188 -21.88 4.87 -11.37
C ILE A 188 -22.08 6.27 -11.98
N GLY A 189 -21.20 6.72 -12.88
CA GLY A 189 -21.35 8.00 -13.59
C GLY A 189 -21.01 9.23 -12.74
N GLU A 190 -20.37 9.05 -11.58
CA GLU A 190 -19.83 10.18 -10.81
C GLU A 190 -18.57 10.75 -11.48
N PRO A 191 -18.44 12.09 -11.56
CA PRO A 191 -17.27 12.73 -12.14
C PRO A 191 -16.01 12.38 -11.32
N GLU A 192 -14.94 12.05 -12.02
CA GLU A 192 -13.62 11.69 -11.48
C GLU A 192 -13.12 12.77 -10.50
N VAL A 193 -13.14 12.50 -9.20
CA VAL A 193 -12.39 13.32 -8.22
C VAL A 193 -10.91 13.00 -8.43
N ARG A 194 -10.24 13.82 -9.25
CA ARG A 194 -8.80 13.73 -9.53
C ARG A 194 -7.99 14.05 -8.28
N GLY A 195 -7.87 13.08 -7.39
CA GLY A 195 -7.15 13.23 -6.14
C GLY A 195 -7.19 11.94 -5.34
N TRP A 196 -6.42 10.93 -5.76
CA TRP A 196 -6.25 9.69 -4.99
C TRP A 196 -5.73 9.95 -3.56
N GLY A 197 -4.96 11.03 -3.36
CA GLY A 197 -4.48 11.46 -2.04
C GLY A 197 -5.62 11.88 -1.10
N ALA A 198 -6.64 12.57 -1.61
CA ALA A 198 -7.79 12.99 -0.79
C ALA A 198 -8.65 11.80 -0.38
N SER A 199 -8.85 10.83 -1.29
CA SER A 199 -9.64 9.64 -0.95
C SER A 199 -8.93 8.79 0.11
N LEU A 200 -7.63 8.51 -0.03
CA LEU A 200 -6.87 7.71 0.96
C LEU A 200 -6.77 8.35 2.35
N GLU A 201 -6.64 9.69 2.45
CA GLU A 201 -6.73 10.40 3.73
C GLU A 201 -8.15 10.33 4.34
N GLU A 202 -9.19 10.34 3.50
CA GLU A 202 -10.60 10.16 3.91
C GLU A 202 -10.89 8.71 4.38
N TRP A 203 -10.13 7.72 3.88
CA TRP A 203 -10.19 6.31 4.34
C TRP A 203 -9.45 6.06 5.66
N GLU A 204 -8.36 6.77 5.97
CA GLU A 204 -7.64 6.66 7.26
C GLU A 204 -8.44 7.23 8.44
N TRP A 205 -9.32 8.21 8.18
CA TRP A 205 -10.17 8.84 9.20
C TRP A 205 -11.64 8.67 8.86
N GLY A 206 -12.19 7.50 9.19
CA GLY A 206 -13.60 7.19 9.05
C GLY A 206 -14.52 8.39 9.36
N GLY A 207 -15.11 8.94 8.29
CA GLY A 207 -16.35 9.71 8.34
C GLY A 207 -16.31 11.09 9.01
N ARG A 208 -15.29 11.93 8.80
CA ARG A 208 -15.44 13.38 9.03
C ARG A 208 -15.09 14.19 7.78
N GLY A 209 -16.13 14.54 7.03
CA GLY A 209 -16.04 15.43 5.88
C GLY A 209 -15.50 16.81 6.29
N HIS A 210 -14.36 17.16 5.71
CA HIS A 210 -13.90 18.54 5.56
C HIS A 210 -14.12 18.95 4.10
N PRO A 211 -14.49 20.22 3.80
CA PRO A 211 -14.86 20.62 2.46
C PRO A 211 -13.68 20.54 1.48
N ASN A 212 -13.97 19.97 0.31
CA ASN A 212 -13.08 19.73 -0.81
C ASN A 212 -12.39 21.02 -1.31
N HIS A 213 -11.07 21.02 -1.36
CA HIS A 213 -10.31 21.88 -2.27
C HIS A 213 -9.84 21.06 -3.48
N PRO A 214 -10.17 21.45 -4.73
CA PRO A 214 -9.62 20.81 -5.91
C PRO A 214 -8.17 21.26 -6.10
N ALA A 215 -7.21 20.48 -5.59
CA ALA A 215 -5.81 20.64 -5.94
C ALA A 215 -5.56 19.98 -7.31
N HIS A 216 -5.45 20.78 -8.37
CA HIS A 216 -4.95 20.28 -9.65
C HIS A 216 -3.47 19.86 -9.52
N PRO A 217 -3.05 18.74 -10.14
CA PRO A 217 -1.64 18.42 -10.20
C PRO A 217 -0.92 19.49 -11.04
N PRO A 218 0.20 20.07 -10.57
CA PRO A 218 0.99 20.95 -11.41
C PRO A 218 1.58 20.14 -12.57
N LYS A 219 1.31 20.55 -13.81
CA LYS A 219 2.09 20.11 -14.98
C LYS A 219 3.50 20.65 -14.80
N LEU A 220 4.40 19.82 -14.30
CA LEU A 220 5.81 20.19 -14.14
C LEU A 220 6.47 20.13 -15.51
N SER A 221 6.95 21.27 -16.01
CA SER A 221 7.95 21.31 -17.07
C SER A 221 9.22 20.60 -16.58
N SER A 222 9.88 19.89 -17.49
CA SER A 222 11.08 19.11 -17.20
C SER A 222 12.12 19.93 -16.41
N PRO A 223 12.71 19.37 -15.33
CA PRO A 223 13.72 20.09 -14.58
C PRO A 223 14.99 20.26 -15.44
N PRO A 224 15.70 21.41 -15.36
CA PRO A 224 17.04 21.52 -15.91
C PRO A 224 17.99 20.57 -15.15
N SER A 225 18.97 20.03 -15.87
CA SER A 225 19.94 19.06 -15.37
C SER A 225 20.75 19.62 -14.18
N PRO A 226 20.75 18.96 -13.00
CA PRO A 226 21.59 19.38 -11.88
C PRO A 226 23.01 18.79 -11.96
N PRO A 227 24.00 19.44 -11.33
CA PRO A 227 25.42 19.12 -11.48
C PRO A 227 25.78 17.77 -10.87
N LYS A 228 26.81 17.14 -11.43
CA LYS A 228 27.39 15.87 -10.98
C LYS A 228 27.93 16.04 -9.55
N LEU A 229 27.26 15.44 -8.57
CA LEU A 229 27.78 15.30 -7.20
C LEU A 229 28.25 13.86 -6.99
N GLY A 230 29.44 13.71 -6.42
CA GLY A 230 30.22 12.49 -6.35
C GLY A 230 29.47 11.29 -5.76
N GLN A 231 29.40 10.24 -6.57
CA GLN A 231 28.88 8.92 -6.25
C GLN A 231 30.01 8.09 -5.59
N ARG A 232 30.39 8.43 -4.37
CA ARG A 232 31.21 7.56 -3.51
C ARG A 232 30.66 7.70 -2.10
N ASP A 233 30.67 6.60 -1.35
CA ASP A 233 30.28 6.48 0.06
C ASP A 233 28.91 5.83 0.36
N LEU A 234 28.52 4.81 -0.43
CA LEU A 234 27.55 3.79 0.02
C LEU A 234 27.93 2.36 -0.40
N ASP A 235 29.24 2.12 -0.53
CA ASP A 235 29.80 0.80 -0.79
C ASP A 235 30.06 0.08 0.54
N TRP A 236 29.02 -0.49 1.15
CA TRP A 236 29.21 -1.53 2.16
C TRP A 236 28.41 -2.80 1.85
N ALA A 237 29.18 -3.83 1.52
CA ALA A 237 28.92 -5.27 1.67
C ALA A 237 27.66 -5.86 1.02
N LEU A 238 27.67 -6.01 -0.31
CA LEU A 238 27.13 -7.17 -1.07
C LEU A 238 27.88 -7.20 -2.43
N PRO A 239 28.11 -8.37 -3.07
CA PRO A 239 28.95 -8.46 -4.26
C PRO A 239 28.46 -7.54 -5.38
N SER A 240 29.36 -6.65 -5.83
CA SER A 240 29.12 -5.54 -6.78
C SER A 240 28.60 -5.95 -8.17
N GLY A 241 28.30 -7.23 -8.43
CA GLY A 241 27.72 -7.74 -9.67
C GLY A 241 26.19 -7.82 -9.70
N THR A 242 25.50 -7.63 -8.56
CA THR A 242 24.01 -7.73 -8.49
C THR A 242 23.27 -6.39 -8.48
N VAL A 243 24.02 -5.29 -8.51
CA VAL A 243 23.48 -3.91 -8.41
C VAL A 243 23.17 -3.31 -9.80
N GLY A 244 23.67 -3.91 -10.89
CA GLY A 244 23.52 -3.40 -12.26
C GLY A 244 22.24 -3.79 -13.01
N ALA A 245 21.42 -4.70 -12.46
CA ALA A 245 20.24 -5.21 -13.16
C ALA A 245 18.98 -5.11 -12.28
N GLY A 246 18.32 -3.94 -12.29
CA GLY A 246 16.89 -3.82 -11.96
C GLY A 246 16.41 -4.38 -10.61
N SER A 247 17.28 -4.57 -9.62
CA SER A 247 16.99 -5.31 -8.40
C SER A 247 16.39 -4.42 -7.30
N ALA A 248 15.29 -3.73 -7.64
CA ALA A 248 14.44 -3.06 -6.67
C ALA A 248 13.42 -4.03 -6.04
N TRP A 249 13.67 -5.33 -5.94
CA TRP A 249 12.71 -6.32 -5.40
C TRP A 249 12.88 -6.55 -3.88
N LEU A 250 12.73 -5.46 -3.13
CA LEU A 250 12.42 -5.25 -1.71
C LEU A 250 13.06 -6.05 -0.53
N PRO A 251 13.32 -5.34 0.60
CA PRO A 251 14.20 -5.72 1.68
C PRO A 251 13.53 -6.49 2.82
N LEU A 252 12.20 -6.64 2.91
CA LEU A 252 11.59 -7.26 4.11
C LEU A 252 12.04 -8.73 4.26
N THR A 253 11.76 -9.58 3.29
CA THR A 253 12.23 -10.99 3.33
C THR A 253 13.76 -11.09 3.32
N LEU A 254 14.46 -10.17 2.64
CA LEU A 254 15.92 -10.13 2.58
C LEU A 254 16.57 -9.60 3.87
N SER A 255 15.86 -8.84 4.71
CA SER A 255 16.34 -8.35 6.01
C SER A 255 15.96 -9.30 7.15
N LEU A 256 14.80 -9.96 7.06
CA LEU A 256 14.39 -10.96 8.04
C LEU A 256 15.39 -12.12 8.15
N TRP A 257 15.95 -12.60 7.03
CA TRP A 257 16.88 -13.74 7.03
C TRP A 257 18.23 -13.46 7.70
N PRO A 258 18.98 -12.40 7.34
CA PRO A 258 20.19 -12.00 8.07
C PRO A 258 19.91 -11.71 9.54
N GLY A 259 18.80 -11.03 9.85
CA GLY A 259 18.37 -10.78 11.23
C GLY A 259 18.13 -12.07 12.01
N ALA A 260 17.45 -13.05 11.40
CA ALA A 260 17.21 -14.36 12.00
C ALA A 260 18.51 -15.14 12.22
N ALA A 261 19.44 -15.09 11.26
CA ALA A 261 20.73 -15.75 11.35
C ALA A 261 21.58 -15.14 12.49
N ILE A 262 21.65 -13.81 12.59
CA ILE A 262 22.37 -13.11 13.67
C ILE A 262 21.72 -13.41 15.02
N GLY A 263 20.38 -13.37 15.10
CA GLY A 263 19.65 -13.70 16.31
C GLY A 263 19.84 -15.16 16.75
N ARG A 264 19.89 -16.09 15.79
CA ARG A 264 20.16 -17.51 16.07
C ARG A 264 21.58 -17.73 16.55
N LEU A 265 22.57 -17.11 15.89
CA LEU A 265 23.97 -17.16 16.32
C LEU A 265 24.12 -16.64 17.74
N PHE A 266 23.45 -15.54 18.07
CA PHE A 266 23.43 -15.00 19.43
C PHE A 266 22.78 -15.99 20.41
N GLY A 267 21.63 -16.56 20.08
CA GLY A 267 20.95 -17.55 20.92
C GLY A 267 21.77 -18.82 21.18
N GLU A 268 22.46 -19.34 20.15
CA GLU A 268 23.37 -20.49 20.27
C GLU A 268 24.59 -20.14 21.12
N THR A 269 25.13 -18.92 20.99
CA THR A 269 26.23 -18.43 21.85
C THR A 269 25.79 -18.37 23.31
N VAL A 270 24.60 -17.85 23.59
CA VAL A 270 24.06 -17.79 24.97
C VAL A 270 23.81 -19.20 25.52
N SER A 271 23.31 -20.13 24.70
CA SER A 271 23.14 -21.54 25.09
C SER A 271 24.47 -22.23 25.37
N PHE A 272 25.54 -21.87 24.67
CA PHE A 272 26.89 -22.39 24.91
C PHE A 272 27.48 -21.85 26.23
N VAL A 273 27.25 -20.57 26.55
CA VAL A 273 27.73 -19.95 27.79
C VAL A 273 26.96 -20.45 29.03
N PHE A 274 25.66 -20.71 28.90
CA PHE A 274 24.80 -21.18 29.99
C PHE A 274 24.14 -22.53 29.66
N PRO A 275 24.89 -23.64 29.74
CA PRO A 275 24.41 -24.96 29.33
C PRO A 275 23.28 -25.50 30.21
N GLU A 276 23.23 -25.17 31.50
CA GLU A 276 22.14 -25.57 32.41
C GLU A 276 20.90 -24.67 32.35
N GLY A 277 20.95 -23.59 31.54
CA GLY A 277 19.87 -22.63 31.42
C GLY A 277 19.93 -21.47 32.43
N ILE A 278 18.89 -20.64 32.44
CA ILE A 278 18.79 -19.47 33.32
C ILE A 278 17.89 -19.82 34.51
N VAL A 279 18.41 -19.61 35.72
CA VAL A 279 17.64 -19.79 36.96
C VAL A 279 16.71 -18.60 37.13
N ALA A 280 15.40 -18.82 36.97
CA ALA A 280 14.37 -17.82 37.25
C ALA A 280 13.37 -18.40 38.24
N GLY A 281 13.27 -17.82 39.44
CA GLY A 281 12.31 -18.27 40.47
C GLY A 281 12.57 -19.67 41.03
N GLY A 282 13.82 -20.15 41.01
CA GLY A 282 14.19 -21.49 41.51
C GLY A 282 14.00 -22.64 40.52
N VAL A 283 13.54 -22.35 39.29
CA VAL A 283 13.46 -23.32 38.19
C VAL A 283 14.50 -22.97 37.12
N THR A 284 15.27 -23.96 36.68
CA THR A 284 16.21 -23.84 35.56
C THR A 284 15.44 -23.96 34.24
N ASN A 285 15.31 -22.84 33.51
CA ASN A 285 14.67 -22.85 32.21
C ASN A 285 15.73 -22.96 31.10
N PRO A 286 15.66 -23.98 30.22
CA PRO A 286 16.60 -24.11 29.13
C PRO A 286 16.43 -22.97 28.12
N ILE A 287 17.53 -22.55 27.52
CA ILE A 287 17.55 -21.41 26.59
C ILE A 287 17.13 -21.89 25.21
N MET A 288 16.06 -21.30 24.67
CA MET A 288 15.56 -21.64 23.34
C MET A 288 16.12 -20.68 22.28
N PRO A 289 17.10 -21.08 21.43
CA PRO A 289 17.70 -20.20 20.43
C PRO A 289 16.70 -19.71 19.37
N GLY A 290 15.59 -20.44 19.16
CA GLY A 290 14.52 -20.03 18.25
C GLY A 290 13.87 -18.70 18.62
N GLY A 291 13.73 -18.39 19.91
CA GLY A 291 13.19 -17.11 20.37
C GLY A 291 14.11 -15.93 20.04
N TYR A 292 15.44 -16.13 20.16
CA TYR A 292 16.44 -15.13 19.79
C TYR A 292 16.53 -14.93 18.26
N ALA A 293 16.37 -15.99 17.48
CA ALA A 293 16.28 -15.89 16.03
C ALA A 293 15.08 -15.02 15.60
N LEU A 294 13.92 -15.22 16.22
CA LEU A 294 12.73 -14.40 15.97
C LEU A 294 12.97 -12.93 16.35
N ALA A 295 13.56 -12.69 17.53
CA ALA A 295 13.88 -11.36 18.01
C ALA A 295 14.83 -10.61 17.05
N GLY A 296 15.89 -11.28 16.61
CA GLY A 296 16.86 -10.72 15.65
C GLY A 296 16.23 -10.43 14.28
N ALA A 297 15.35 -11.32 13.80
CA ALA A 297 14.63 -11.13 12.53
C ALA A 297 13.73 -9.88 12.58
N ALA A 298 12.95 -9.73 13.66
CA ALA A 298 12.05 -8.60 13.86
C ALA A 298 12.82 -7.28 14.04
N ALA A 299 13.87 -7.28 14.87
CA ALA A 299 14.64 -6.09 15.20
C ALA A 299 15.45 -5.56 14.01
N PHE A 300 16.14 -6.44 13.27
CA PHE A 300 16.90 -6.02 12.09
C PHE A 300 15.98 -5.52 10.98
N SER A 301 14.88 -6.23 10.71
CA SER A 301 13.93 -5.80 9.68
C SER A 301 13.22 -4.49 10.05
N GLY A 302 12.89 -4.31 11.33
CA GLY A 302 12.36 -3.05 11.87
C GLY A 302 13.36 -1.92 11.66
N ALA A 303 14.63 -2.14 12.02
CA ALA A 303 15.69 -1.15 11.89
C ALA A 303 15.93 -0.72 10.43
N VAL A 304 15.88 -1.64 9.46
CA VAL A 304 16.03 -1.32 8.03
C VAL A 304 14.84 -0.52 7.49
N THR A 305 13.63 -0.80 7.99
CA THR A 305 12.39 -0.19 7.50
C THR A 305 11.91 1.01 8.31
N HIS A 306 12.51 1.27 9.47
CA HIS A 306 12.04 2.22 10.48
C HIS A 306 10.59 1.97 10.93
N THR A 307 10.18 0.70 11.07
CA THR A 307 8.82 0.36 11.52
C THR A 307 8.85 -0.56 12.73
N ILE A 308 7.84 -0.43 13.60
CA ILE A 308 7.66 -1.29 14.79
C ILE A 308 6.75 -2.49 14.46
N SER A 309 5.98 -2.39 13.38
CA SER A 309 5.05 -3.43 12.91
C SER A 309 5.75 -4.74 12.53
N THR A 310 7.07 -4.74 12.28
CA THR A 310 7.85 -5.96 12.07
C THR A 310 7.83 -6.90 13.27
N ALA A 311 7.72 -6.37 14.49
CA ALA A 311 7.57 -7.17 15.71
C ALA A 311 6.21 -7.88 15.74
N LEU A 312 5.15 -7.15 15.41
CA LEU A 312 3.79 -7.69 15.33
C LEU A 312 3.71 -8.79 14.25
N LEU A 313 4.27 -8.54 13.07
CA LEU A 313 4.36 -9.51 11.99
C LEU A 313 5.08 -10.79 12.44
N ALA A 314 6.15 -10.67 13.22
CA ALA A 314 6.86 -11.81 13.78
C ALA A 314 5.99 -12.64 14.77
N PHE A 315 5.15 -11.98 15.58
CA PHE A 315 4.22 -12.67 16.49
C PHE A 315 3.08 -13.35 15.75
N GLU A 316 2.50 -12.69 14.75
CA GLU A 316 1.45 -13.28 13.91
C GLU A 316 1.96 -14.51 13.17
N MET A 317 3.17 -14.45 12.63
CA MET A 317 3.80 -15.58 11.93
C MET A 317 4.14 -16.76 12.84
N THR A 318 4.45 -16.50 14.12
CA THR A 318 4.77 -17.56 15.09
C THR A 318 3.54 -18.11 15.82
N GLY A 319 2.42 -17.38 15.83
CA GLY A 319 1.20 -17.76 16.53
C GLY A 319 1.32 -17.76 18.05
N GLN A 320 2.41 -17.20 18.61
CA GLN A 320 2.68 -17.16 20.06
C GLN A 320 3.11 -15.77 20.50
N ILE A 321 2.34 -15.17 21.43
CA ILE A 321 2.61 -13.83 21.97
C ILE A 321 3.38 -13.84 23.31
N VAL A 322 3.82 -15.02 23.76
CA VAL A 322 4.48 -15.19 25.07
C VAL A 322 5.78 -14.36 25.18
N HIS A 323 6.45 -14.09 24.06
CA HIS A 323 7.70 -13.33 24.02
C HIS A 323 7.51 -11.91 23.47
N ALA A 324 6.29 -11.35 23.60
CA ALA A 324 5.95 -10.06 22.99
C ALA A 324 6.84 -8.90 23.48
N LEU A 325 6.96 -8.75 24.80
CA LEU A 325 7.64 -7.61 25.40
C LEU A 325 9.16 -7.58 25.08
N PRO A 326 9.94 -8.67 25.26
CA PRO A 326 11.38 -8.65 24.95
C PRO A 326 11.68 -8.37 23.48
N VAL A 327 10.92 -8.97 22.56
CA VAL A 327 11.10 -8.77 21.11
C VAL A 327 10.74 -7.34 20.72
N LEU A 328 9.65 -6.78 21.27
CA LEU A 328 9.26 -5.40 21.00
C LEU A 328 10.31 -4.40 21.50
N MET A 329 10.87 -4.62 22.69
CA MET A 329 11.96 -3.80 23.23
C MET A 329 13.21 -3.84 22.34
N ALA A 330 13.59 -5.02 21.83
CA ALA A 330 14.69 -5.15 20.89
C ALA A 330 14.45 -4.39 19.58
N VAL A 331 13.23 -4.44 19.04
CA VAL A 331 12.84 -3.71 17.82
C VAL A 331 12.88 -2.20 18.04
N LEU A 332 12.36 -1.71 19.18
CA LEU A 332 12.40 -0.28 19.52
C LEU A 332 13.84 0.22 19.67
N ALA A 333 14.70 -0.53 20.36
CA ALA A 333 16.11 -0.19 20.51
C ALA A 333 16.82 -0.13 19.14
N ALA A 334 16.61 -1.14 18.29
CA ALA A 334 17.21 -1.19 16.96
C ALA A 334 16.71 -0.03 16.07
N ASN A 335 15.42 0.30 16.13
CA ASN A 335 14.83 1.44 15.42
C ASN A 335 15.40 2.78 15.89
N ALA A 336 15.52 2.98 17.20
CA ALA A 336 16.07 4.22 17.76
C ALA A 336 17.51 4.46 17.29
N ILE A 337 18.33 3.40 17.28
CA ILE A 337 19.72 3.46 16.80
C ILE A 337 19.73 3.75 15.28
N ALA A 338 18.98 2.99 14.48
CA ALA A 338 18.96 3.13 13.03
C ALA A 338 18.47 4.52 12.58
N GLN A 339 17.37 5.00 13.16
CA GLN A 339 16.78 6.31 12.83
C GLN A 339 17.72 7.48 13.17
N SER A 340 18.58 7.32 14.19
CA SER A 340 19.57 8.34 14.54
C SER A 340 20.74 8.42 13.56
N CYS A 341 21.07 7.30 12.90
CA CYS A 341 22.29 7.16 12.10
C CYS A 341 22.06 7.26 10.59
N GLN A 342 20.97 6.69 10.07
CA GLN A 342 20.76 6.48 8.63
C GLN A 342 19.29 6.72 8.23
N PRO A 343 19.01 7.07 6.96
CA PRO A 343 17.64 7.05 6.44
C PRO A 343 17.12 5.62 6.30
N SER A 344 15.78 5.46 6.27
CA SER A 344 15.18 4.15 6.01
C SER A 344 15.57 3.64 4.61
N PHE A 345 15.54 2.32 4.40
CA PHE A 345 15.82 1.74 3.08
C PHE A 345 14.92 2.33 1.98
N TYR A 346 13.65 2.55 2.29
CA TYR A 346 12.68 3.13 1.36
C TYR A 346 13.03 4.58 1.03
N ASP A 347 13.40 5.38 2.03
CA ASP A 347 13.80 6.77 1.83
C ASP A 347 15.12 6.88 1.06
N GLY A 348 16.07 5.97 1.33
CA GLY A 348 17.30 5.84 0.55
C GLY A 348 17.01 5.55 -0.92
N THR A 349 16.06 4.66 -1.20
CA THR A 349 15.64 4.36 -2.58
C THR A 349 14.98 5.57 -3.24
N ILE A 350 14.15 6.32 -2.53
CA ILE A 350 13.56 7.58 -3.01
C ILE A 350 14.65 8.60 -3.38
N ILE A 351 15.70 8.72 -2.56
CA ILE A 351 16.83 9.61 -2.81
C ILE A 351 17.60 9.18 -4.07
N VAL A 352 17.92 7.89 -4.19
CA VAL A 352 18.66 7.34 -5.35
C VAL A 352 17.88 7.50 -6.64
N LYS A 353 16.56 7.23 -6.61
CA LYS A 353 15.67 7.39 -7.76
C LYS A 353 15.32 8.86 -8.05
N LYS A 354 15.67 9.80 -7.17
CA LYS A 354 15.32 11.23 -7.26
C LYS A 354 13.81 11.46 -7.46
N LEU A 355 12.99 10.68 -6.76
CA LEU A 355 11.53 10.84 -6.85
C LEU A 355 11.09 12.16 -6.19
N PRO A 356 10.01 12.80 -6.71
CA PRO A 356 9.47 14.04 -6.18
C PRO A 356 8.76 13.80 -4.83
N TYR A 357 9.57 13.68 -3.77
CA TYR A 357 9.11 13.53 -2.39
C TYR A 357 9.55 14.75 -1.58
N LEU A 358 8.58 15.47 -1.04
CA LEU A 358 8.78 16.76 -0.34
C LEU A 358 9.09 16.64 1.16
N PRO A 359 8.48 15.71 1.93
CA PRO A 359 8.76 15.61 3.35
C PRO A 359 10.24 15.37 3.64
N ARG A 360 10.69 15.87 4.80
CA ARG A 360 12.11 15.83 5.18
C ARG A 360 12.59 14.39 5.39
N ILE A 361 13.72 14.05 4.77
CA ILE A 361 14.42 12.78 4.95
C ILE A 361 15.77 13.04 5.65
N LEU A 362 16.12 12.20 6.64
CA LEU A 362 17.41 12.27 7.32
C LEU A 362 18.56 12.13 6.30
N GLY A 363 19.56 13.01 6.37
CA GLY A 363 20.71 12.98 5.45
C GLY A 363 20.50 13.67 4.09
N ARG A 364 19.28 14.03 3.69
CA ARG A 364 19.02 14.79 2.44
C ARG A 364 19.00 16.30 2.73
N ARG A 365 20.07 17.01 2.37
CA ARG A 365 20.05 18.50 2.36
C ARG A 365 19.30 18.98 1.12
N ILE A 366 18.07 19.43 1.32
CA ILE A 366 17.28 20.12 0.29
C ILE A 366 17.11 21.55 0.77
N GLY A 367 17.37 22.53 -0.10
CA GLY A 367 17.04 23.93 0.17
C GLY A 367 15.53 24.22 0.12
N SER A 368 14.67 23.30 0.55
CA SER A 368 13.21 23.44 0.42
C SER A 368 12.67 24.62 1.25
N HIS A 369 13.29 24.92 2.39
CA HIS A 369 12.90 26.03 3.26
C HIS A 369 13.08 27.42 2.61
N HIS A 370 13.88 27.54 1.55
CA HIS A 370 14.09 28.81 0.84
C HIS A 370 13.11 29.03 -0.32
N VAL A 371 12.33 28.01 -0.70
CA VAL A 371 11.36 28.11 -1.79
C VAL A 371 10.03 28.62 -1.23
N ARG A 372 9.60 29.80 -1.70
CA ARG A 372 8.29 30.38 -1.36
C ARG A 372 7.30 30.14 -2.50
N VAL A 373 6.01 30.31 -2.20
CA VAL A 373 4.92 30.18 -3.18
C VAL A 373 5.14 31.07 -4.41
N GLU A 374 5.70 32.27 -4.20
CA GLU A 374 6.05 33.20 -5.28
C GLU A 374 6.97 32.60 -6.35
N HIS A 375 7.80 31.60 -6.01
CA HIS A 375 8.75 31.01 -6.95
C HIS A 375 8.12 29.97 -7.90
N PHE A 376 6.95 29.42 -7.56
CA PHE A 376 6.32 28.34 -8.34
C PHE A 376 4.83 28.56 -8.62
N MET A 377 4.23 29.62 -8.10
CA MET A 377 2.86 29.97 -8.42
C MET A 377 2.73 30.27 -9.91
N ASN A 378 1.63 29.83 -10.51
CA ASN A 378 1.33 30.25 -11.86
C ASN A 378 0.92 31.74 -11.84
N HIS A 379 1.68 32.59 -12.52
CA HIS A 379 1.35 34.02 -12.63
C HIS A 379 0.27 34.29 -13.69
N SER A 380 0.00 33.35 -14.60
CA SER A 380 -1.10 33.47 -15.57
C SER A 380 -2.39 32.91 -14.99
N ILE A 381 -3.16 33.80 -14.35
CA ILE A 381 -4.47 33.48 -13.77
C ILE A 381 -5.55 34.10 -14.66
N THR A 382 -6.52 33.29 -15.09
CA THR A 382 -7.72 33.77 -15.78
C THR A 382 -8.75 34.19 -14.73
N MET A 383 -9.00 35.50 -14.60
CA MET A 383 -9.95 36.03 -13.63
C MET A 383 -11.31 36.26 -14.30
N LEU A 384 -12.35 35.60 -13.79
CA LEU A 384 -13.74 35.84 -14.18
C LEU A 384 -14.40 36.73 -13.14
N ALA A 385 -14.57 38.01 -13.45
CA ALA A 385 -15.21 38.98 -12.57
C ALA A 385 -16.74 38.89 -12.68
N LYS A 386 -17.46 39.24 -11.60
CA LYS A 386 -18.93 39.12 -11.52
C LYS A 386 -19.66 40.07 -12.50
N ASP A 387 -19.01 41.16 -12.87
CA ASP A 387 -19.47 42.22 -13.76
C ASP A 387 -19.06 42.01 -15.23
N MET A 388 -18.37 40.90 -15.55
CA MET A 388 -17.96 40.59 -16.92
C MET A 388 -19.18 40.29 -17.82
N PRO A 389 -19.22 40.83 -19.06
CA PRO A 389 -20.28 40.52 -20.01
C PRO A 389 -20.26 39.04 -20.43
N LEU A 390 -21.45 38.46 -20.63
CA LEU A 390 -21.63 37.05 -20.97
C LEU A 390 -20.87 36.59 -22.23
N GLU A 391 -20.64 37.49 -23.19
CA GLU A 391 -19.87 37.19 -24.40
C GLU A 391 -18.39 36.90 -24.09
N GLU A 392 -17.76 37.68 -23.20
CA GLU A 392 -16.36 37.49 -22.81
C GLU A 392 -16.17 36.24 -21.95
N VAL A 393 -17.15 35.92 -21.09
CA VAL A 393 -17.20 34.65 -20.36
C VAL A 393 -17.28 33.48 -21.33
N GLY A 394 -18.11 33.60 -22.37
CA GLY A 394 -18.24 32.60 -23.44
C GLY A 394 -16.92 32.34 -24.17
N VAL A 395 -16.18 33.41 -24.49
CA VAL A 395 -14.84 33.32 -25.10
C VAL A 395 -13.84 32.64 -24.17
N CYS A 396 -13.78 33.01 -22.88
CA CYS A 396 -12.91 32.36 -21.90
C CYS A 396 -13.21 30.87 -21.70
N CYS A 397 -14.48 30.48 -21.71
CA CYS A 397 -14.91 29.09 -21.63
C CYS A 397 -14.54 28.31 -22.90
N HIS A 398 -14.71 28.89 -24.09
CA HIS A 398 -14.32 28.27 -25.35
C HIS A 398 -12.81 28.10 -25.50
N GLN A 399 -12.01 29.02 -24.95
CA GLN A 399 -10.54 28.92 -24.93
C GLN A 399 -10.02 27.84 -23.95
N GLY A 400 -10.89 27.22 -23.14
CA GLY A 400 -10.51 26.21 -22.15
C GLY A 400 -9.68 26.76 -20.98
N GLN A 401 -9.75 28.08 -20.73
CA GLN A 401 -8.92 28.78 -19.73
C GLN A 401 -9.63 29.09 -18.40
N ALA A 402 -10.88 28.69 -18.25
CA ALA A 402 -11.67 28.97 -17.05
C ALA A 402 -11.41 27.93 -15.94
N GLN A 403 -10.73 28.34 -14.87
CA GLN A 403 -10.81 27.67 -13.57
C GLN A 403 -11.71 28.50 -12.65
N MET A 404 -12.86 27.94 -12.23
CA MET A 404 -13.72 28.57 -11.22
C MET A 404 -13.01 28.51 -9.86
N LEU A 405 -12.49 29.64 -9.39
CA LEU A 405 -12.14 29.82 -7.98
C LEU A 405 -13.42 30.03 -7.18
N SER A 406 -14.00 28.94 -6.67
CA SER A 406 -14.99 29.02 -5.61
C SER A 406 -14.27 29.29 -4.28
N GLY A 407 -14.40 30.52 -3.78
CA GLY A 407 -14.19 30.85 -2.36
C GLY A 407 -12.80 31.33 -1.96
N VAL A 408 -12.56 32.64 -2.12
CA VAL A 408 -11.77 33.44 -1.16
C VAL A 408 -12.49 34.78 -0.99
N VAL A 409 -13.28 34.90 0.07
CA VAL A 409 -13.64 36.17 0.73
C VAL A 409 -13.41 35.96 2.21
#